data_AF-A0A7Y2WVM3-F1
#
_entry.id   AF-A0A7Y2WVM3-F1
#
_cell.length_a   1.000
_cell.length_b   1.000
_cell.length_c   1.000
_cell.angle_alpha   90.00
_cell.angle_beta   90.00
_cell.angle_gamma   90.00
#
_symmetry.space_group_name_H-M   'P 1'
#
loop_
_entity.id
_entity.type
_entity.pdbx_description
1 polymer ?
#
loop_
_entity_poly.entity_id
_entity_poly.type
_entity_poly.pdbx_seq_one_letter_code
_entity_poly.pdbx_strand_id
1 'polypeptide(L)' 'MSTSELIAALSIAMVCNDMPSVSRTLNALDTRMAPEKIGALLVRLDEMRGRRGSGPRGVQAA' A
#
# COMPACT_ATOMS: atom_id res chain seq x y z
N MET A 1 5.39 12.76 -13.38
CA MET A 1 4.87 11.86 -12.32
C MET A 1 5.50 12.25 -11.00
N SER A 2 4.71 12.73 -10.05
CA SER A 2 5.13 13.16 -8.71
C SER A 2 5.06 11.98 -7.73
N THR A 3 5.78 12.07 -6.59
CA THR A 3 5.80 11.02 -5.57
C THR A 3 4.41 10.72 -5.02
N SER A 4 3.55 11.74 -4.91
CA SER A 4 2.13 11.64 -4.56
C SER A 4 1.32 10.81 -5.55
N GLU A 5 1.58 10.92 -6.86
CA GLU A 5 0.90 10.12 -7.89
C GLU A 5 1.32 8.64 -7.80
N LEU A 6 2.60 8.37 -7.52
CA LEU A 6 3.09 7.00 -7.29
C LEU A 6 2.44 6.37 -6.06
N ILE A 7 2.29 7.11 -4.96
CA ILE A 7 1.62 6.61 -3.74
C ILE A 7 0.15 6.28 -4.01
N ALA A 8 -0.55 7.11 -4.79
CA ALA A 8 -1.93 6.86 -5.20
C ALA A 8 -2.02 5.61 -6.10
N ALA A 9 -1.15 5.48 -7.08
CA ALA A 9 -1.07 4.31 -7.96
C ALA A 9 -0.78 3.02 -7.17
N LEU A 10 0.13 3.08 -6.19
CA LEU A 10 0.46 1.95 -5.31
C LEU A 10 -0.74 1.52 -4.48
N SER A 11 -1.47 2.48 -3.91
CA SER A 11 -2.69 2.22 -3.14
C SER A 11 -3.76 1.51 -3.98
N ILE A 12 -3.97 1.97 -5.22
CA ILE A 12 -4.91 1.36 -6.16
C ILE A 12 -4.45 -0.05 -6.53
N ALA A 13 -3.19 -0.23 -6.91
CA ALA A 13 -2.63 -1.51 -7.31
C ALA A 13 -2.75 -2.57 -6.19
N MET A 14 -2.48 -2.20 -4.93
CA MET A 14 -2.68 -3.10 -3.80
C MET A 14 -4.16 -3.44 -3.55
N VAL A 15 -5.08 -2.48 -3.69
CA VAL A 15 -6.52 -2.71 -3.53
C VAL A 15 -7.04 -3.66 -4.62
N CYS A 16 -6.56 -3.51 -5.85
CA CYS A 16 -6.87 -4.38 -6.97
C CYS A 16 -6.11 -5.72 -6.94
N ASN A 17 -5.25 -5.94 -5.94
CA ASN A 17 -4.37 -7.10 -5.83
C ASN A 17 -3.43 -7.28 -7.05
N ASP A 18 -3.10 -6.20 -7.74
CA ASP A 18 -2.22 -6.16 -8.91
C ASP A 18 -0.75 -6.05 -8.49
N MET A 19 -0.20 -7.19 -8.05
CA MET A 19 1.18 -7.30 -7.59
C MET A 19 2.26 -6.82 -8.59
N PRO A 20 2.10 -7.00 -9.93
CA PRO A 20 3.04 -6.45 -10.91
C PRO A 20 3.11 -4.92 -10.87
N SER A 21 1.96 -4.23 -10.77
CA SER A 21 1.93 -2.77 -10.67
C SER A 21 2.44 -2.28 -9.32
N VAL A 22 2.18 -3.02 -8.23
CA VAL A 22 2.75 -2.74 -6.90
C VAL A 22 4.28 -2.76 -6.96
N SER A 23 4.87 -3.82 -7.54
CA SER A 23 6.32 -3.96 -7.65
C SER A 23 6.97 -2.87 -8.51
N ARG A 24 6.38 -2.53 -9.67
CA ARG A 24 6.86 -1.42 -10.51
C ARG A 24 6.80 -0.06 -9.79
N THR A 25 5.72 0.18 -9.06
CA THR A 25 5.51 1.47 -8.36
C THR A 25 6.43 1.59 -7.16
N LEU A 26 6.69 0.50 -6.44
CA LEU A 26 7.69 0.43 -5.37
C LEU A 26 9.10 0.67 -5.90
N ASN A 27 9.47 0.07 -7.04
CA ASN A 27 10.77 0.28 -7.66
C ASN A 27 10.95 1.76 -8.07
N ALA A 28 9.90 2.39 -8.62
CA ALA A 28 9.93 3.82 -8.96
C ALA A 28 9.99 4.73 -7.72
N LEU A 29 9.44 4.28 -6.58
CA LEU A 29 9.57 4.97 -5.29
C LEU A 29 10.97 4.78 -4.70
N ASP A 30 11.58 3.61 -4.84
CA ASP A 30 12.96 3.30 -4.39
C ASP A 30 13.99 4.23 -5.03
N THR A 31 13.83 4.53 -6.33
CA THR A 31 14.73 5.46 -7.02
C THR A 31 14.58 6.93 -6.57
N ARG A 32 13.54 7.26 -5.80
CA ARG A 32 13.10 8.64 -5.53
C ARG A 32 12.92 8.98 -4.05
N MET A 33 12.87 7.97 -3.18
CA MET A 33 12.67 8.11 -1.74
C MET A 33 13.71 7.29 -1.00
N ALA A 34 14.13 7.81 0.15
CA ALA A 34 14.92 7.02 1.09
C ALA A 34 14.14 5.76 1.50
N PRO A 35 14.81 4.61 1.64
CA PRO A 35 14.17 3.33 1.97
C PRO A 35 13.34 3.38 3.26
N GLU A 36 13.72 4.23 4.23
CA GLU A 36 12.98 4.46 5.48
C GLU A 36 11.55 4.97 5.21
N LYS A 37 11.39 5.84 4.21
CA LYS A 37 10.08 6.41 3.84
C LYS A 37 9.21 5.39 3.12
N ILE A 38 9.83 4.46 2.39
CA ILE A 38 9.13 3.37 1.71
C ILE A 38 8.58 2.37 2.72
N GLY A 39 9.38 2.02 3.74
CA GLY A 39 8.93 1.20 4.86
C GLY A 39 7.72 1.81 5.58
N ALA A 40 7.80 3.09 5.95
CA ALA A 40 6.67 3.79 6.59
C ALA A 40 5.42 3.87 5.69
N LEU A 41 5.62 3.99 4.37
CA LEU A 41 4.52 4.00 3.41
C LEU A 41 3.84 2.62 3.33
N LEU A 42 4.62 1.55 3.25
CA LEU A 42 4.14 0.17 3.23
C LEU A 42 3.35 -0.17 4.50
N VAL A 43 3.81 0.27 5.68
CA VAL A 43 3.08 0.08 6.94
C VAL A 43 1.73 0.80 6.91
N ARG A 44 1.68 2.07 6.49
CA ARG A 44 0.40 2.80 6.34
C ARG A 44 -0.54 2.15 5.33
N LEU A 45 0.03 1.62 4.25
CA LEU A 45 -0.68 0.92 3.19
C LEU A 45 -1.29 -0.39 3.68
N ASP A 46 -0.53 -1.14 4.48
CA ASP A 46 -1.01 -2.34 5.15
C ASP A 46 -2.07 -2.01 6.22
N GLU A 47 -1.90 -0.94 7.01
CA GLU A 47 -2.93 -0.46 7.95
C GLU A 47 -4.24 -0.10 7.21
N MET A 48 -4.17 0.53 6.04
CA MET A 48 -5.36 0.85 5.22
C MET A 48 -6.03 -0.41 4.68
N ARG A 49 -5.24 -1.44 4.32
CA ARG A 49 -5.74 -2.75 3.89
C ARG A 49 -6.37 -3.51 5.06
N GLY A 50 -5.69 -3.54 6.20
CA GLY A 50 -6.11 -4.14 7.46
C GLY A 50 -7.39 -3.51 8.00
N ARG A 51 -7.55 -2.18 7.93
CA ARG A 51 -8.82 -1.51 8.27
C ARG A 51 -9.99 -1.90 7.38
N ARG A 52 -9.74 -2.28 6.11
CA ARG A 52 -10.80 -2.84 5.24
C ARG A 52 -11.11 -4.30 5.55
N GLY A 53 -10.18 -5.05 6.14
CA GLY A 53 -10.45 -6.36 6.78
C GLY A 53 -11.19 -6.23 8.11
N SER A 54 -10.96 -5.12 8.82
CA SER A 54 -11.64 -4.71 10.05
C SER A 54 -12.87 -3.82 9.78
N GLY A 55 -13.67 -4.19 8.78
CA GLY A 55 -15.12 -4.02 8.95
C GLY A 55 -15.57 -4.82 10.19
N PRO A 56 -16.77 -4.63 10.74
CA PRO A 56 -17.23 -5.30 11.97
C PRO A 56 -17.42 -6.83 11.77
N ARG A 57 -16.32 -7.55 11.58
CA ARG A 57 -16.17 -9.01 11.59
C ARG A 57 -15.26 -9.46 12.73
N GLY A 58 -15.14 -8.62 13.75
CA GLY A 58 -14.85 -9.03 15.13
C GLY A 58 -16.09 -9.55 15.88
N VAL A 59 -17.17 -9.89 15.17
CA VAL A 59 -18.25 -10.75 15.69
C VAL A 59 -18.27 -12.02 14.85
N GLN A 60 -18.04 -13.13 15.55
CA GLN A 60 -18.23 -14.54 15.17
C GLN A 60 -16.94 -15.33 14.84
N ALA A 61 -16.32 -15.81 15.92
CA ALA A 61 -15.88 -17.20 16.06
C ALA A 61 -15.65 -17.53 17.55
N ALA A 62 -16.76 -17.66 18.30
CA ALA A 62 -16.89 -18.43 19.53
C ALA A 62 -18.34 -18.87 19.66
#